data_AF-A0A1R1BYH9-F1
#
_entry.id   AF-A0A1R1BYH9-F1
#
_cell.length_a   1.000
_cell.length_b   1.000
_cell.length_c   1.000
_cell.angle_alpha   90.00
_cell.angle_beta   90.00
_cell.angle_gamma   90.00
#
_symmetry.space_group_name_H-M   'P 1'
#
loop_
_entity.id
_entity.type
_entity.pdbx_description
1 polymer ?
#
loop_
_entity_poly.entity_id
_entity_poly.type
_entity_poly.pdbx_seq_one_letter_code
_entity_poly.pdbx_strand_id
1 'polypeptide(L)' 'MKLSLSEARSVNKIEISRKSISTYCVKIHGVPVNRIQEEEISYTWSSKQEALICARGIGKMFNLPSELILIDSGI' A
#
# COMPACT_ATOMS: atom_id res chain seq x y z
N MET A 1 -6.11 -14.78 4.56
CA MET A 1 -7.15 -13.82 4.11
C MET A 1 -6.45 -12.54 3.70
N LYS A 2 -7.03 -11.78 2.78
CA LYS A 2 -6.42 -10.59 2.16
C LYS A 2 -7.16 -9.37 2.71
N LEU A 3 -6.43 -8.34 3.14
CA LEU A 3 -7.02 -7.09 3.62
C LEU A 3 -7.93 -6.50 2.53
N SER A 4 -9.14 -6.06 2.88
CA SER A 4 -9.95 -5.20 2.01
C SER A 4 -9.83 -3.75 2.49
N LEU A 5 -9.52 -2.82 1.59
CA LEU A 5 -9.40 -1.40 1.96
C LEU A 5 -10.70 -0.82 2.54
N SER A 6 -11.86 -1.32 2.11
CA SER A 6 -13.16 -0.90 2.67
C SER A 6 -13.39 -1.41 4.10
N GLU A 7 -12.64 -2.41 4.54
CA GLU A 7 -12.76 -3.06 5.85
C GLU A 7 -11.52 -2.82 6.72
N ALA A 8 -10.60 -1.97 6.28
CA ALA A 8 -9.42 -1.59 7.04
C ALA A 8 -9.81 -0.55 8.10
N ARG A 9 -9.49 -0.83 9.37
CA ARG A 9 -9.61 0.12 10.47
C ARG A 9 -8.47 1.13 10.44
N SER A 10 -7.27 0.66 10.16
CA SER A 10 -6.07 1.48 10.03
C SER A 10 -5.15 0.92 8.97
N VAL A 11 -4.39 1.83 8.35
CA VAL A 11 -3.23 1.49 7.54
C VAL A 11 -2.00 1.89 8.35
N ASN A 12 -1.04 0.99 8.47
CA ASN A 12 0.18 1.21 9.26
C ASN A 12 1.37 1.55 8.35
N LYS A 13 1.39 0.99 7.14
CA LYS A 13 2.51 1.10 6.21
C LYS A 13 2.05 0.91 4.77
N ILE A 14 2.67 1.66 3.86
CA ILE A 14 2.54 1.42 2.42
C ILE A 14 3.95 1.24 1.84
N GLU A 15 4.15 0.21 1.04
CA GLU A 15 5.41 -0.08 0.36
C GLU A 15 5.17 -0.10 -1.14
N ILE A 16 5.97 0.66 -1.88
CA ILE A 16 6.01 0.62 -3.34
C ILE A 16 7.30 -0.06 -3.73
N SER A 17 7.23 -1.20 -4.42
CA SER A 17 8.38 -1.94 -4.92
C SER A 17 8.30 -2.10 -6.43
N ARG A 18 9.44 -2.03 -7.12
CA ARG A 18 9.51 -2.41 -8.54
C ARG A 18 9.59 -3.93 -8.63
N LYS A 19 8.73 -4.54 -9.45
CA LYS A 19 8.74 -5.99 -9.72
C LYS A 19 9.39 -6.34 -11.05
N SER A 20 9.31 -5.45 -12.02
CA SER A 20 9.95 -5.59 -13.33
C SER A 20 10.14 -4.21 -13.97
N ILE A 21 10.70 -4.15 -15.17
CA ILE A 21 10.93 -2.89 -15.90
C ILE A 21 9.66 -2.04 -16.00
N SER A 22 8.52 -2.68 -16.17
CA SER A 22 7.22 -2.05 -16.42
C SER A 22 6.17 -2.44 -15.38
N THR A 23 6.56 -2.91 -14.19
CA THR A 23 5.59 -3.30 -13.16
C THR A 23 6.04 -2.86 -11.78
N TYR A 24 5.12 -2.19 -11.08
CA TYR A 24 5.26 -1.72 -9.71
C TYR A 24 4.19 -2.39 -8.86
N CYS A 25 4.55 -2.79 -7.65
CA CYS A 25 3.65 -3.35 -6.67
C CYS A 25 3.51 -2.37 -5.50
N VAL A 26 2.28 -1.99 -5.19
CA VAL A 26 1.92 -1.23 -3.99
C VAL A 26 1.36 -2.23 -2.99
N LYS A 27 2.10 -2.47 -1.91
CA LYS A 27 1.70 -3.30 -0.79
C LYS A 27 1.26 -2.40 0.36
N ILE A 28 0.13 -2.71 0.96
CA ILE A 28 -0.49 -1.94 2.05
C ILE A 28 -0.64 -2.89 3.22
N HIS A 29 -0.14 -2.47 4.37
CA HIS A 29 -0.24 -3.20 5.62
C HIS A 29 -1.19 -2.45 6.55
N GLY A 30 -2.16 -3.16 7.13
CA GLY A 30 -3.18 -2.54 7.96
C GLY A 30 -3.95 -3.54 8.80
N VAL A 31 -4.73 -3.02 9.73
CA VAL A 31 -5.54 -3.82 10.66
C VAL A 31 -7.00 -3.79 10.19
N PRO A 32 -7.64 -4.94 9.92
CA PRO A 32 -9.07 -5.00 9.61
C PRO A 32 -9.94 -4.58 10.79
N VAL A 33 -11.16 -4.08 10.55
CA VAL A 33 -12.11 -3.69 11.62
C VAL A 33 -12.42 -4.84 12.59
N ASN A 34 -12.51 -6.07 12.08
CA ASN A 34 -12.93 -7.23 12.85
C ASN A 34 -11.77 -8.08 13.38
N ARG A 35 -10.52 -7.62 13.26
CA ARG A 35 -9.33 -8.39 13.62
C ARG A 35 -8.31 -7.54 14.35
N ILE A 36 -7.46 -8.20 15.12
CA ILE A 36 -6.35 -7.56 15.85
C ILE A 36 -5.04 -7.72 15.07
N GLN A 37 -4.94 -8.74 14.23
CA GLN A 37 -3.73 -8.98 13.43
C GLN A 37 -3.67 -8.08 12.20
N GLU A 38 -2.45 -7.66 11.89
CA GLU A 38 -2.13 -6.95 10.67
C GLU A 38 -2.23 -7.89 9.46
N GLU A 39 -2.82 -7.38 8.38
CA GLU A 39 -2.96 -8.05 7.10
C GLU A 39 -2.41 -7.17 5.98
N GLU A 40 -2.08 -7.81 4.86
CA GLU A 40 -1.59 -7.11 3.67
C GLU A 40 -2.53 -7.24 2.47
N ILE A 41 -2.51 -6.21 1.63
CA ILE A 41 -3.05 -6.23 0.28
C ILE A 41 -2.04 -5.65 -0.70
N SER A 42 -1.95 -6.26 -1.87
CA SER A 42 -1.06 -5.81 -2.96
C SER A 42 -1.86 -5.48 -4.21
N TYR A 43 -1.47 -4.38 -4.85
CA TYR A 43 -1.96 -3.89 -6.14
C TYR A 43 -0.79 -3.70 -7.10
N THR A 44 -1.00 -4.01 -8.38
CA THR A 44 0.04 -3.88 -9.41
C THR A 44 -0.31 -2.78 -10.40
N TRP A 45 0.70 -1.99 -10.77
CA TRP A 45 0.60 -0.89 -11.72
C TRP A 45 1.68 -1.01 -12.79
N SER A 46 1.37 -0.57 -14.01
CA SER A 46 2.34 -0.56 -15.12
C SER A 46 3.27 0.66 -15.09
N SER A 47 2.92 1.68 -14.30
CA SER A 47 3.67 2.92 -14.16
C SER A 47 4.04 3.22 -12.70
N LYS A 48 5.27 3.72 -12.50
CA LYS A 48 5.72 4.25 -11.20
C LYS A 48 4.79 5.38 -10.73
N GLN A 49 4.37 6.23 -11.66
CA GLN A 49 3.55 7.40 -11.35
C GLN A 49 2.17 6.99 -10.83
N GLU A 50 1.54 6.00 -11.46
CA GLU A 50 0.23 5.47 -11.01
C GLU A 50 0.34 4.79 -9.65
N ALA A 51 1.39 3.98 -9.43
CA ALA A 51 1.67 3.37 -8.13
C ALA A 51 1.82 4.43 -7.02
N LEU A 52 2.53 5.54 -7.31
CA LEU A 52 2.69 6.65 -6.37
C LEU A 52 1.38 7.39 -6.10
N ILE A 53 0.56 7.64 -7.14
CA ILE A 53 -0.75 8.27 -6.98
C ILE A 53 -1.65 7.40 -6.10
N CYS A 54 -1.68 6.10 -6.36
CA CYS A 54 -2.43 5.13 -5.57
C CYS A 54 -2.00 5.15 -4.10
N ALA A 55 -0.70 4.96 -3.82
CA ALA A 55 -0.17 4.96 -2.46
C ALA A 55 -0.47 6.25 -1.70
N ARG A 56 -0.29 7.42 -2.34
CA ARG A 56 -0.61 8.72 -1.73
C ARG A 56 -2.10 8.92 -1.50
N GLY A 57 -2.94 8.46 -2.42
CA GLY A 57 -4.40 8.50 -2.28
C GLY A 57 -4.87 7.72 -1.07
N ILE A 58 -4.38 6.48 -0.91
CA ILE A 58 -4.65 5.64 0.25
C ILE A 58 -4.08 6.28 1.53
N GLY A 59 -2.83 6.76 1.48
CA GLY A 59 -2.21 7.41 2.63
C GLY A 59 -3.04 8.58 3.15
N LYS A 60 -3.57 9.43 2.26
CA LYS A 60 -4.50 10.51 2.62
C LYS A 60 -5.81 10.00 3.20
N MET A 61 -6.41 8.96 2.60
CA MET A 61 -7.68 8.39 3.05
C MET A 61 -7.60 7.87 4.50
N PHE A 62 -6.44 7.34 4.90
CA PHE A 62 -6.21 6.80 6.24
C PHE A 62 -5.43 7.72 7.17
N ASN A 63 -5.18 8.98 6.77
CA ASN A 63 -4.32 9.93 7.50
C ASN A 63 -2.93 9.34 7.86
N LEU A 64 -2.37 8.51 6.98
CA LEU A 64 -1.06 7.90 7.14
C LEU A 64 0.03 8.96 6.91
N PRO A 65 0.97 9.14 7.86
CA PRO A 65 2.15 9.97 7.67
C PRO A 65 2.98 9.58 6.45
N SER A 66 3.52 10.57 5.74
CA SER A 66 4.26 10.34 4.49
C SER A 66 5.52 9.49 4.67
N GLU A 67 6.14 9.53 5.84
CA GLU A 67 7.31 8.72 6.20
C GLU A 67 7.01 7.22 6.26
N LEU A 68 5.74 6.83 6.38
CA LEU A 68 5.30 5.43 6.36
C LEU A 68 4.94 4.93 4.95
N ILE A 69 5.10 5.79 3.93
CA ILE A 69 5.01 5.42 2.51
C ILE A 69 6.43 5.22 1.98
N LEU A 70 6.89 3.97 2.00
CA LEU A 70 8.24 3.60 1.58
C LEU A 70 8.27 3.27 0.10
N ILE A 71 9.30 3.74 -0.60
CA ILE A 71 9.54 3.43 -2.01
C ILE A 71 10.84 2.64 -2.08
N ASP A 72 10.71 1.33 -2.23
CA ASP A 72 11.83 0.47 -2.56
C ASP A 72 12.16 0.65 -4.06
N SER A 73 13.31 1.26 -4.31
CA SER A 73 13.81 1.53 -5.66
C SER A 73 14.61 0.35 -6.23
N GLY A 74 14.48 -0.85 -5.64
CA GLY A 74 15.13 -2.07 -6.10
C GLY A 74 15.05 -2.29 -7.62
N ILE A 75 16.14 -2.85 -8.15
CA ILE A 75 16.32 -3.28 -9.55
C ILE A 75 16.41 -4.80 -9.55
#